data_AF-A0A5J4UQV9-F1
#
_entry.id   AF-A0A5J4UQV9-F1
#
_cell.length_a   1.000
_cell.length_b   1.000
_cell.length_c   1.000
_cell.angle_alpha   90.00
_cell.angle_beta   90.00
_cell.angle_gamma   90.00
#
_symmetry.space_group_name_H-M   'P 1'
#
loop_
_entity.id
_entity.type
_entity.pdbx_description
1 polymer ?
#
loop_
_entity_poly.entity_id
_entity_poly.type
_entity_poly.pdbx_seq_one_letter_code
_entity_poly.pdbx_strand_id
1 'polypeptide(L)' 'GDLDHVTDRTKGNQEYANGQRIGIEVNMIIAPRKVTFFVDDIEQPNFVIGIPEAIRF' A
#
# COMPACT_ATOMS: atom_id res chain seq x y z
N GLY A 1 30.05 -0.48 17.97
CA GLY A 1 29.80 -1.55 17.00
C GLY A 1 28.32 -1.73 16.94
N ASP A 2 27.76 -1.82 15.74
CA ASP A 2 26.31 -1.98 15.55
C ASP A 2 25.95 -3.44 15.33
N LEU A 3 24.79 -3.81 15.89
CA LEU A 3 24.18 -5.12 15.83
C LEU A 3 22.88 -4.96 15.05
N ASP A 4 22.89 -5.41 13.79
CA ASP A 4 21.72 -5.38 12.91
C ASP A 4 21.11 -6.78 12.73
N HIS A 5 19.79 -6.82 12.56
CA HIS A 5 19.00 -8.04 12.40
C HIS A 5 19.07 -8.57 10.95
N VAL A 6 19.36 -9.87 10.77
CA VAL A 6 19.41 -10.59 9.47
C VAL A 6 18.00 -10.94 8.98
N THR A 7 17.10 -9.97 8.99
CA THR A 7 15.92 -10.04 8.13
C THR A 7 16.08 -8.92 7.15
N ASP A 8 16.24 -9.25 5.86
CA ASP A 8 15.90 -8.33 4.79
C ASP A 8 14.51 -7.81 5.14
N ARG A 9 14.44 -6.53 5.56
CA ARG A 9 13.19 -5.89 5.96
C ARG A 9 12.18 -6.26 4.88
N THR A 10 11.07 -6.89 5.27
CA THR A 10 10.03 -7.32 4.31
C THR A 10 9.80 -6.17 3.36
N LYS A 11 9.98 -6.38 2.05
CA LYS A 11 9.81 -5.32 1.04
C LYS A 11 8.37 -4.81 1.12
N GLY A 12 8.19 -3.73 1.87
CA GLY A 12 6.94 -3.00 1.98
C GLY A 12 6.84 -1.97 0.87
N ASN A 13 5.92 -1.04 1.04
CA ASN A 13 5.80 0.10 0.12
C ASN A 13 7.13 0.84 -0.01
N GLN A 14 7.32 1.45 -1.17
CA GLN A 14 8.46 2.31 -1.41
C GLN A 14 8.46 3.50 -0.46
N GLU A 15 9.65 4.06 -0.23
CA GLU A 15 9.81 5.29 0.54
C GLU A 15 9.15 6.46 -0.19
N TYR A 16 8.51 7.36 0.57
CA TYR A 16 7.87 8.55 0.01
C TYR A 16 8.84 9.72 -0.01
N ALA A 17 8.86 10.45 -1.12
CA ALA A 17 9.66 11.65 -1.35
C ALA A 17 8.78 12.82 -1.78
N ASN A 18 9.29 14.04 -1.60
CA ASN A 18 8.60 15.25 -2.02
C ASN A 18 8.45 15.29 -3.55
N GLY A 19 7.27 15.68 -4.02
CA GLY A 19 6.96 15.76 -5.44
C GLY A 19 6.34 14.48 -6.03
N GLN A 20 6.23 13.42 -5.24
CA GLN A 20 5.57 12.19 -5.69
C GLN A 20 4.04 12.33 -5.67
N ARG A 21 3.38 11.65 -6.61
CA ARG A 21 1.92 11.56 -6.67
C ARG A 21 1.45 10.26 -6.04
N ILE A 22 0.62 10.37 -5.00
CA ILE A 22 0.00 9.22 -4.35
C ILE A 22 -1.40 8.99 -4.96
N GLY A 23 -1.66 7.77 -5.41
CA GLY A 23 -2.94 7.29 -5.91
C GLY A 23 -3.48 6.17 -5.04
N ILE A 24 -4.81 6.09 -4.91
CA ILE A 24 -5.50 5.02 -4.19
C ILE A 24 -6.66 4.56 -5.06
N GLU A 25 -6.74 3.26 -5.30
CA GLU A 25 -7.88 2.64 -5.99
C GLU A 25 -8.56 1.64 -5.08
N VAL A 26 -9.89 1.64 -5.12
CA VAL A 26 -10.70 0.72 -4.31
C VAL A 26 -11.54 -0.15 -5.23
N ASN A 27 -11.29 -1.45 -5.20
CA ASN A 27 -12.12 -2.43 -5.88
C ASN A 27 -13.28 -2.85 -4.97
N MET A 28 -14.47 -2.33 -5.28
CA MET A 28 -15.72 -2.62 -4.56
C MET A 28 -16.52 -3.80 -5.13
N ILE A 29 -16.09 -4.36 -6.27
CA ILE A 29 -16.84 -5.39 -7.02
C ILE A 29 -16.58 -6.79 -6.43
N ILE A 30 -15.34 -7.08 -6.08
CA ILE A 30 -14.92 -8.42 -5.63
C ILE A 30 -14.82 -8.45 -4.10
N ALA A 31 -15.43 -9.44 -3.47
CA ALA A 31 -15.25 -9.71 -2.03
C ALA A 31 -14.15 -10.77 -1.84
N PRO A 32 -13.13 -10.52 -0.99
CA PRO A 32 -12.96 -9.35 -0.13
C PRO A 32 -12.54 -8.10 -0.93
N ARG A 33 -13.21 -6.97 -0.63
CA ARG A 33 -12.91 -5.67 -1.25
C ARG A 33 -11.48 -5.27 -0.94
N LYS A 34 -10.76 -4.79 -1.96
CA LYS A 34 -9.32 -4.49 -1.90
C LYS A 34 -9.06 -3.02 -2.21
N VAL A 35 -8.13 -2.42 -1.48
CA VAL A 35 -7.52 -1.11 -1.77
C VAL A 35 -6.09 -1.33 -2.24
N THR A 36 -5.77 -0.79 -3.41
CA THR A 36 -4.41 -0.75 -3.96
C THR A 36 -3.86 0.68 -3.88
N PHE A 37 -2.57 0.78 -3.59
CA PHE A 37 -1.87 2.07 -3.50
C PHE A 37 -0.92 2.21 -4.67
N PHE A 38 -0.77 3.44 -5.13
CA PHE A 38 0.12 3.81 -6.21
C PHE A 38 0.96 5.01 -5.78
N VAL A 39 2.23 5.01 -6.16
CA VAL A 39 3.13 6.16 -6.00
C VAL A 39 3.82 6.37 -7.33
N ASP A 40 3.61 7.54 -7.92
CA ASP A 40 4.02 7.87 -9.30
C ASP A 40 3.56 6.83 -10.33
N ASP A 41 2.29 6.43 -10.21
CA ASP A 41 1.65 5.41 -11.04
C ASP A 41 2.23 3.98 -10.89
N ILE A 42 3.12 3.74 -9.92
CA ILE A 42 3.68 2.42 -9.58
C ILE A 42 2.89 1.78 -8.44
N GLU A 43 2.31 0.60 -8.69
CA GLU A 43 1.57 -0.19 -7.68
C GLU A 43 2.50 -0.59 -6.52
N GLN A 44 2.00 -0.40 -5.30
CA GLN A 44 2.70 -0.73 -4.07
C GLN A 44 2.39 -2.16 -3.60
N PRO A 45 3.38 -2.87 -3.02
CA PRO A 45 3.21 -4.26 -2.60
C PRO A 45 2.23 -4.45 -1.43
N ASN A 46 2.04 -3.45 -0.56
CA ASN A 46 1.04 -3.54 0.50
C ASN A 46 -0.33 -3.05 0.01
N PHE A 47 -1.37 -3.75 0.43
CA PHE A 47 -2.77 -3.46 0.10
C PHE A 47 -3.66 -3.70 1.32
N VAL A 48 -4.83 -3.08 1.35
CA VAL A 48 -5.84 -3.31 2.39
C VAL A 48 -6.94 -4.20 1.81
N ILE A 49 -7.32 -5.26 2.53
CA ILE A 49 -8.48 -6.11 2.19
C ILE A 49 -9.51 -6.08 3.30
N GLY A 50 -10.76 -6.43 2.97
CA GLY A 50 -11.85 -6.51 3.95
C GLY A 50 -12.55 -5.17 4.18
N ILE A 51 -12.53 -4.28 3.19
CA ILE A 51 -13.24 -3.00 3.26
C ILE A 51 -14.76 -3.25 3.41
N PRO A 52 -15.43 -2.60 4.38
CA PRO A 52 -16.88 -2.68 4.54
C PRO A 52 -17.62 -2.14 3.30
N GLU A 53 -18.91 -2.43 3.21
CA GLU A 53 -19.72 -2.09 2.02
C GLU A 53 -19.92 -0.58 1.82
N ALA A 54 -19.82 0.17 2.91
CA ALA A 54 -19.84 1.63 2.89
C ALA A 54 -18.47 2.18 3.27
N ILE A 55 -17.92 3.03 2.39
CA ILE A 55 -16.76 3.88 2.68
C ILE A 55 -17.28 5.29 2.94
N ARG A 56 -16.73 5.97 3.95
CA ARG A 56 -16.97 7.40 4.20
C ARG A 56 -15.71 8.17 3.84
N PHE A 57 -15.88 9.29 3.14
CA PHE A 57 -14.81 10.16 2.67
C PHE A 57 -14.67 11.37 3.58
#